data_AF-A0A151SYJ3-F1
#
_entry.id   AF-A0A151SYJ3-F1
#
_cell.length_a   1.000
_cell.length_b   1.000
_cell.length_c   1.000
_cell.angle_alpha   90.00
_cell.angle_beta   90.00
_cell.angle_gamma   90.00
#
_symmetry.space_group_name_H-M   'P 1'
#
loop_
_entity.id
_entity.type
_entity.pdbx_description
1 polymer ?
#
loop_
_entity_poly.entity_id
_entity_poly.type
_entity_poly.pdbx_seq_one_letter_code
_entity_poly.pdbx_strand_id
1 'polypeptide(L)'
;MSDNYQLEYNIPKPRREHKVRESKVDLPHFHGKDDMETYLDWEMKVEQFFSYHIVRKERKVSLVTLSFQGYAIKRHISSYYGRKLMDKLQRLHQKKISVEEYKQKMELYMLRESIREDKRTTISRFLSGLIIKIRDKGELLPYRDLNDLVQMCIKV
;
A
#
# COMPACT_ATOMS: atom_id res chain seq x y z
N MET A 1 -20.67 75.16 5.48
CA MET A 1 -21.06 74.87 4.08
C MET A 1 -19.75 74.76 3.32
N SER A 2 -19.17 73.56 3.21
CA SER A 2 -19.42 72.57 2.13
C SER A 2 -18.24 72.64 1.15
N ASP A 3 -17.51 71.59 0.76
CA ASP A 3 -17.63 70.14 0.91
C ASP A 3 -16.22 69.51 0.79
N ASN A 4 -15.92 68.51 1.63
CA ASN A 4 -14.71 67.68 1.51
C ASN A 4 -14.96 66.57 0.47
N TYR A 5 -14.42 66.71 -0.74
CA TYR A 5 -14.39 65.63 -1.73
C TYR A 5 -13.29 64.62 -1.37
N GLN A 6 -13.59 63.65 -0.50
CA GLN A 6 -12.82 62.42 -0.40
C GLN A 6 -13.32 61.44 -1.48
N LEU A 7 -12.52 61.21 -2.52
CA LEU A 7 -12.74 60.09 -3.43
C LEU A 7 -12.42 58.79 -2.68
N GLU A 8 -13.46 58.17 -2.14
CA GLU A 8 -13.39 56.83 -1.57
C GLU A 8 -13.21 55.83 -2.73
N TYR A 9 -11.95 55.41 -2.95
CA TYR A 9 -11.65 54.33 -3.88
C TYR A 9 -12.41 53.08 -3.42
N ASN A 10 -13.44 52.70 -4.18
CA ASN A 10 -14.20 51.47 -3.98
C ASN A 10 -13.29 50.26 -4.23
N ILE A 11 -12.52 49.85 -3.21
CA ILE A 11 -11.83 48.56 -3.20
C ILE A 11 -12.93 47.50 -3.10
N PRO A 12 -13.11 46.62 -4.10
CA PRO A 12 -14.09 45.55 -4.00
C PRO A 12 -13.75 44.71 -2.78
N LYS A 13 -14.71 44.59 -1.83
CA LYS A 13 -14.56 43.69 -0.68
C LYS A 13 -14.13 42.32 -1.22
N PRO A 14 -13.13 41.65 -0.63
CA PRO A 14 -12.68 40.35 -1.11
C PRO A 14 -13.90 39.44 -1.18
N ARG A 15 -14.19 39.00 -2.40
CA ARG A 15 -15.33 38.14 -2.73
C ARG A 15 -15.25 36.98 -1.75
N ARG A 16 -16.23 36.85 -0.85
CA ARG A 16 -16.31 35.72 0.08
C ARG A 16 -16.20 34.48 -0.80
N GLU A 17 -15.05 33.80 -0.76
CA GLU A 17 -14.93 32.50 -1.38
C GLU A 17 -16.06 31.67 -0.80
N HIS A 18 -16.94 31.17 -1.67
CA HIS A 18 -17.86 30.15 -1.27
C HIS A 18 -17.00 29.00 -0.78
N LYS A 19 -16.84 28.90 0.55
CA LYS A 19 -16.33 27.73 1.22
C LYS A 19 -17.34 26.65 0.86
N VAL A 20 -17.05 25.93 -0.23
CA VAL A 20 -17.80 24.74 -0.62
C VAL A 20 -17.93 23.96 0.67
N ARG A 21 -19.16 23.76 1.15
CA ARG A 21 -19.41 22.83 2.24
C ARG A 21 -19.09 21.46 1.64
N GLU A 22 -17.82 21.12 1.70
CA GLU A 22 -17.32 19.84 1.27
C GLU A 22 -18.00 18.80 2.16
N SER A 23 -18.62 17.82 1.53
CA SER A 23 -19.19 16.66 2.21
C SER A 23 -18.19 16.19 3.26
N LYS A 24 -18.64 16.05 4.52
CA LYS A 24 -17.84 15.42 5.57
C LYS A 24 -17.62 13.97 5.14
N VAL A 25 -16.48 13.70 4.53
CA VAL A 25 -16.08 12.35 4.16
C VAL A 25 -15.00 11.95 5.15
N ASP A 26 -15.33 11.03 6.05
CA ASP A 26 -14.43 10.58 7.10
C ASP A 26 -13.70 9.32 6.63
N LEU A 27 -12.38 9.42 6.55
CA LEU A 27 -11.50 8.30 6.30
C LEU A 27 -11.42 7.42 7.57
N PRO A 28 -11.24 6.09 7.46
CA PRO A 28 -10.90 5.27 8.63
C PRO A 28 -9.68 5.84 9.35
N HIS A 29 -9.72 5.89 10.68
CA HIS A 29 -8.61 6.37 11.49
C HIS A 29 -7.54 5.27 11.66
N PHE A 30 -6.26 5.67 11.65
CA PHE A 30 -5.15 4.81 12.00
C PHE A 30 -4.53 5.25 13.32
N HIS A 31 -4.58 4.38 14.33
CA HIS A 31 -4.12 4.68 15.68
C HIS A 31 -2.63 4.38 15.93
N GLY A 32 -1.84 4.15 14.87
CA GLY A 32 -0.38 4.10 15.00
C GLY A 32 0.18 2.89 15.75
N LYS A 33 -0.58 1.80 15.92
CA LYS A 33 -0.04 0.56 16.53
C LYS A 33 0.98 -0.07 15.58
N ASP A 34 2.08 -0.61 16.11
CA ASP A 34 3.18 -1.28 15.37
C ASP A 34 2.79 -2.58 14.64
N ASP A 35 1.50 -2.80 14.39
CA ASP A 35 0.99 -3.91 13.62
C ASP A 35 0.92 -3.57 12.13
N MET A 36 1.62 -4.39 11.34
CA MET A 36 1.65 -4.26 9.89
C MET A 36 0.30 -4.60 9.27
N GLU A 37 -0.39 -5.61 9.80
CA GLU A 37 -1.65 -6.08 9.22
C GLU A 37 -2.71 -5.00 9.37
N THR A 38 -2.76 -4.36 10.54
CA THR A 38 -3.62 -3.19 10.78
C THR A 38 -3.31 -2.02 9.84
N TYR A 39 -2.04 -1.73 9.55
CA TYR A 39 -1.68 -0.69 8.57
C TYR A 39 -2.13 -1.06 7.15
N LEU A 40 -1.92 -2.32 6.74
CA LEU A 40 -2.31 -2.85 5.43
C LEU A 40 -3.83 -2.79 5.22
N ASP A 41 -4.59 -3.22 6.21
CA ASP A 41 -6.05 -3.15 6.20
C ASP A 41 -6.53 -1.70 6.12
N TRP A 42 -5.90 -0.81 6.87
CA TRP A 42 -6.22 0.61 6.82
C TRP A 42 -5.88 1.21 5.45
N GLU A 43 -4.69 0.95 4.91
CA GLU A 43 -4.25 1.43 3.59
C GLU A 43 -5.20 0.92 2.49
N MET A 44 -5.59 -0.37 2.55
CA MET A 44 -6.56 -0.95 1.64
C MET A 44 -7.93 -0.27 1.72
N LYS A 45 -8.42 0.02 2.93
CA LYS A 45 -9.69 0.76 3.11
C LYS A 45 -9.61 2.19 2.58
N VAL A 46 -8.47 2.87 2.76
CA VAL A 46 -8.22 4.20 2.20
C VAL A 46 -8.21 4.16 0.67
N GLU A 47 -7.55 3.16 0.06
CA GLU A 47 -7.53 2.99 -1.39
C GLU A 47 -8.92 2.70 -1.96
N GLN A 48 -9.67 1.79 -1.34
CA GLN A 48 -11.07 1.51 -1.70
C GLN A 48 -11.95 2.74 -1.56
N PHE A 49 -11.76 3.52 -0.49
CA PHE A 49 -12.48 4.77 -0.32
C PHE A 49 -12.20 5.76 -1.46
N PHE A 50 -10.94 5.92 -1.87
CA PHE A 50 -10.58 6.79 -2.98
C PHE A 50 -10.93 6.26 -4.37
N SER A 51 -11.13 4.95 -4.53
CA SER A 51 -11.63 4.38 -5.78
C SER A 51 -13.14 4.60 -5.93
N TYR A 52 -13.88 4.57 -4.82
CA TYR A 52 -15.33 4.77 -4.81
C TYR A 52 -15.73 6.25 -4.76
N HIS A 53 -14.94 7.12 -4.09
CA HIS A 53 -15.24 8.54 -3.93
C HIS A 53 -14.38 9.42 -4.83
N ILE A 54 -15.02 10.36 -5.55
CA ILE A 54 -14.31 11.39 -6.32
C ILE A 54 -13.73 12.43 -5.37
N VAL A 55 -12.52 12.15 -4.88
CA VAL A 55 -11.73 13.06 -4.05
C VAL A 55 -10.67 13.73 -4.91
N ARG A 56 -10.65 15.08 -4.90
CA ARG A 56 -9.62 15.88 -5.60
C ARG A 56 -8.22 15.53 -5.09
N LYS A 57 -7.21 15.49 -5.99
CA LYS A 57 -5.83 15.04 -5.67
C LYS A 57 -5.24 15.83 -4.50
N GLU A 58 -5.51 17.13 -4.44
CA GLU A 58 -5.02 18.07 -3.44
C GLU A 58 -5.57 17.75 -2.03
N ARG A 59 -6.74 17.12 -1.95
CA ARG A 59 -7.39 16.74 -0.67
C ARG A 59 -7.00 15.36 -0.18
N LYS A 60 -6.62 14.44 -1.07
CA LYS A 60 -6.27 13.05 -0.69
C LYS A 60 -5.17 13.00 0.36
N VAL A 61 -4.10 13.79 0.16
CA VAL A 61 -2.98 13.86 1.11
C VAL A 61 -3.42 14.42 2.46
N SER A 62 -4.24 15.47 2.48
CA SER A 62 -4.73 16.09 3.72
C SER A 62 -5.64 15.14 4.49
N LEU A 63 -6.55 14.44 3.82
CA LEU A 63 -7.44 13.45 4.45
C LEU A 63 -6.66 12.29 5.07
N VAL A 64 -5.69 11.73 4.32
CA VAL A 64 -4.80 10.68 4.83
C VAL A 64 -4.01 11.18 6.04
N THR A 65 -3.42 12.37 5.95
CA THR A 65 -2.62 12.94 7.04
C THR A 65 -3.44 13.16 8.31
N LEU A 66 -4.69 13.64 8.19
CA LEU A 66 -5.58 13.85 9.32
C LEU A 66 -6.12 12.55 9.92
N SER A 67 -6.18 11.48 9.14
CA SER A 67 -6.65 10.16 9.63
C SER A 67 -5.60 9.43 10.48
N PHE A 68 -4.33 9.85 10.45
CA PHE A 68 -3.31 9.38 11.39
C PHE A 68 -3.53 10.02 12.75
N GLN A 69 -3.69 9.21 13.80
CA GLN A 69 -3.69 9.65 15.19
C GLN A 69 -2.37 9.26 15.86
N GLY A 70 -1.69 10.21 16.52
CA GLY A 70 -0.42 10.00 17.23
C GLY A 70 0.83 10.37 16.42
N TYR A 71 2.03 10.02 16.93
CA TYR A 71 3.34 10.33 16.32
C TYR A 71 3.69 9.48 15.07
N ALA A 72 2.67 9.04 14.35
CA ALA A 72 2.80 8.27 13.12
C ALA A 72 3.34 9.15 11.98
N ILE A 73 4.67 9.37 11.95
CA ILE A 73 5.32 10.08 10.86
C ILE A 73 5.33 9.17 9.64
N LYS A 74 4.60 9.57 8.59
CA LYS A 74 4.46 8.89 7.29
C LYS A 74 5.77 8.31 6.72
N ARG A 75 6.91 8.99 6.90
CA ARG A 75 8.24 8.51 6.45
C ARG A 75 8.80 7.36 7.28
N HIS A 76 8.61 7.38 8.59
CA HIS A 76 9.01 6.29 9.47
C HIS A 76 8.13 5.06 9.23
N ILE A 77 6.83 5.26 8.98
CA ILE A 77 5.91 4.19 8.63
C ILE A 77 6.32 3.51 7.31
N SER A 78 6.58 4.27 6.24
CA SER A 78 6.98 3.71 4.94
C SER A 78 8.30 2.92 5.01
N SER A 79 9.34 3.45 5.67
CA SER A 79 10.64 2.76 5.78
C SER A 79 10.62 1.56 6.75
N TYR A 80 9.82 1.61 7.82
CA TYR A 80 9.59 0.47 8.71
C TYR A 80 8.80 -0.63 7.98
N TYR A 81 7.78 -0.25 7.22
CA TYR A 81 6.91 -1.15 6.50
C TYR A 81 7.64 -1.91 5.39
N GLY A 82 8.43 -1.19 4.57
CA GLY A 82 9.26 -1.82 3.54
C GLY A 82 10.24 -2.85 4.11
N ARG A 83 10.93 -2.50 5.20
CA ARG A 83 11.84 -3.43 5.91
C ARG A 83 11.10 -4.65 6.45
N LYS A 84 9.96 -4.46 7.10
CA LYS A 84 9.20 -5.55 7.69
C LYS A 84 8.57 -6.47 6.62
N LEU A 85 8.20 -5.95 5.45
CA LEU A 85 7.75 -6.76 4.31
C LEU A 85 8.89 -7.58 3.72
N MET A 86 10.08 -6.99 3.58
CA MET A 86 11.29 -7.71 3.19
C MET A 86 11.58 -8.85 4.19
N ASP A 87 11.50 -8.58 5.50
CA ASP A 87 11.68 -9.61 6.52
C ASP A 87 10.65 -10.74 6.42
N LYS A 88 9.37 -10.41 6.17
CA LYS A 88 8.32 -11.41 5.94
C LYS A 88 8.59 -12.23 4.69
N LEU A 89 9.01 -11.60 3.59
CA LEU A 89 9.33 -12.26 2.32
C LEU A 89 10.52 -13.22 2.47
N GLN A 90 11.58 -12.80 3.16
CA GLN A 90 12.75 -13.64 3.43
C GLN A 90 12.43 -14.85 4.31
N ARG A 91 11.47 -14.72 5.23
CA ARG A 91 11.04 -15.80 6.13
C ARG A 91 9.84 -16.58 5.63
N LEU A 92 9.33 -16.27 4.43
CA LEU A 92 8.14 -16.91 3.87
C LEU A 92 8.48 -18.34 3.42
N HIS A 93 7.76 -19.30 3.99
CA HIS A 93 7.84 -20.71 3.62
C HIS A 93 6.42 -21.25 3.46
N GLN A 94 6.25 -22.22 2.57
CA GLN A 94 4.98 -22.88 2.29
C GLN A 94 4.36 -23.49 3.56
N LYS A 95 5.16 -24.14 4.43
CA LYS A 95 4.66 -24.76 5.67
C LYS A 95 3.46 -25.70 5.41
N LYS A 96 2.26 -25.29 5.82
CA LYS A 96 1.01 -26.05 5.70
C LYS A 96 0.05 -25.51 4.64
N ILE A 97 0.39 -24.38 3.99
CA ILE A 97 -0.45 -23.80 2.94
C ILE A 97 -0.14 -24.44 1.58
N SER A 98 -1.07 -24.32 0.64
CA SER A 98 -0.87 -24.82 -0.72
C SER A 98 0.27 -24.08 -1.45
N VAL A 99 0.80 -24.70 -2.51
CA VAL A 99 1.84 -24.09 -3.36
C VAL A 99 1.32 -22.78 -3.99
N GLU A 100 0.04 -22.76 -4.38
CA GLU A 100 -0.60 -21.60 -4.97
C GLU A 100 -0.75 -20.45 -3.97
N GLU A 101 -1.26 -20.72 -2.76
CA GLU A 101 -1.34 -19.71 -1.70
C GLU A 101 0.04 -19.19 -1.28
N TYR A 102 1.06 -20.05 -1.29
CA TYR A 102 2.44 -19.67 -1.03
C TYR A 102 2.96 -18.71 -2.10
N LYS A 103 2.75 -19.02 -3.38
CA LYS A 103 3.09 -18.16 -4.53
C LYS A 103 2.39 -16.80 -4.41
N GLN A 104 1.10 -16.78 -4.13
CA GLN A 104 0.31 -15.56 -3.99
C GLN A 104 0.82 -14.66 -2.86
N LYS A 105 1.19 -15.24 -1.70
CA LYS A 105 1.80 -14.47 -0.59
C LYS A 105 3.15 -13.87 -0.98
N MET A 106 3.97 -14.62 -1.72
CA MET A 106 5.24 -14.13 -2.23
C MET A 106 5.03 -12.95 -3.19
N GLU A 107 4.15 -13.10 -4.18
CA GLU A 107 3.82 -12.05 -5.16
C GLU A 107 3.22 -10.81 -4.48
N LEU A 108 2.35 -11.00 -3.49
CA LEU A 108 1.77 -9.90 -2.72
C LEU A 108 2.84 -9.05 -2.03
N TYR A 109 3.80 -9.69 -1.35
CA TYR A 109 4.88 -8.98 -0.65
C TYR A 109 5.81 -8.27 -1.63
N MET A 110 6.11 -8.90 -2.77
CA MET A 110 6.94 -8.28 -3.81
C MET A 110 6.25 -7.07 -4.46
N LEU A 111 4.94 -7.17 -4.72
CA LEU A 111 4.16 -6.10 -5.35
C LEU A 111 4.06 -4.84 -4.47
N ARG A 112 3.75 -5.02 -3.17
CA ARG A 112 3.43 -3.89 -2.25
C ARG A 112 4.55 -2.85 -2.14
N GLU A 113 5.81 -3.27 -2.17
CA GLU A 113 6.96 -2.37 -2.05
C GLU A 113 7.74 -2.23 -3.36
N SER A 114 7.16 -2.67 -4.47
CA SER A 114 7.87 -2.74 -5.76
C SER A 114 9.23 -3.43 -5.62
N ILE A 115 9.30 -4.51 -4.84
CA ILE A 115 10.53 -5.28 -4.62
C ILE A 115 10.91 -5.89 -5.95
N ARG A 116 12.05 -5.48 -6.49
CA ARG A 116 12.54 -5.95 -7.77
C ARG A 116 13.58 -7.03 -7.56
N GLU A 117 13.30 -8.19 -8.13
CA GLU A 117 14.23 -9.30 -8.22
C GLU A 117 14.32 -9.78 -9.65
N ASP A 118 15.51 -10.25 -10.01
CA ASP A 118 15.65 -10.98 -11.24
C ASP A 118 14.94 -12.34 -11.13
N LYS A 119 14.56 -12.89 -12.30
CA LYS A 119 13.78 -14.13 -12.38
C LYS A 119 14.45 -15.30 -11.67
N ARG A 120 15.79 -15.39 -11.70
CA ARG A 120 16.52 -16.51 -11.09
C ARG A 120 16.47 -16.42 -9.57
N THR A 121 16.61 -15.21 -9.01
CA THR A 121 16.45 -14.98 -7.57
C THR A 121 15.04 -15.32 -7.10
N THR A 122 14.01 -14.89 -7.84
CA THR A 122 12.61 -15.21 -7.50
C THR A 122 12.35 -16.72 -7.50
N ILE A 123 12.84 -17.44 -8.52
CA ILE A 123 12.71 -18.90 -8.61
C ILE A 123 13.46 -19.59 -7.48
N SER A 124 14.70 -19.17 -7.21
CA SER A 124 15.52 -19.74 -6.14
C SER A 124 14.85 -19.55 -4.77
N ARG A 125 14.27 -18.39 -4.51
CA ARG A 125 13.50 -18.18 -3.29
C ARG A 125 12.28 -19.09 -3.23
N PHE A 126 11.50 -19.16 -4.32
CA PHE A 126 10.31 -19.98 -4.37
C PHE A 126 10.64 -21.43 -4.02
N LEU A 127 11.63 -22.03 -4.68
CA LEU A 127 12.11 -23.39 -4.38
C LEU A 127 12.57 -23.54 -2.93
N SER A 128 13.33 -22.58 -2.42
CA SER A 128 13.87 -22.62 -1.05
C SER A 128 12.78 -22.60 0.02
N GLY A 129 11.65 -21.93 -0.26
CA GLY A 129 10.53 -21.85 0.68
C GLY A 129 9.51 -22.98 0.55
N LEU A 130 9.58 -23.82 -0.48
CA LEU A 130 8.74 -25.00 -0.62
C LEU A 130 9.07 -26.05 0.46
N ILE A 131 8.09 -26.88 0.80
CA ILE A 131 8.38 -28.05 1.64
C ILE A 131 9.32 -29.01 0.89
N ILE A 132 10.23 -29.63 1.64
CA ILE A 132 11.32 -30.47 1.09
C ILE A 132 10.80 -31.49 0.06
N LYS A 133 9.69 -32.17 0.35
CA LYS A 133 9.10 -33.18 -0.55
C LYS A 133 8.70 -32.63 -1.93
N ILE A 134 8.28 -31.37 -2.01
CA ILE A 134 7.90 -30.72 -3.26
C ILE A 134 9.12 -30.12 -3.93
N ARG A 135 9.99 -29.45 -3.16
CA ARG A 135 11.25 -28.87 -3.65
C ARG A 135 12.09 -29.91 -4.38
N ASP A 136 12.35 -31.05 -3.75
CA ASP A 136 13.23 -32.09 -4.31
C ASP A 136 12.69 -32.64 -5.64
N LYS A 137 11.36 -32.68 -5.82
CA LYS A 137 10.77 -33.03 -7.13
C LYS A 137 10.83 -31.87 -8.12
N GLY A 138 10.57 -30.64 -7.67
CA GLY A 138 10.60 -29.45 -8.52
C GLY A 138 11.98 -29.13 -9.10
N GLU A 139 13.06 -29.39 -8.35
CA GLU A 139 14.44 -29.21 -8.80
C GLU A 139 14.86 -30.18 -9.91
N LEU A 140 14.20 -31.35 -9.99
CA LEU A 140 14.50 -32.38 -10.99
C LEU A 140 13.74 -32.17 -12.30
N LEU A 141 12.72 -31.32 -12.32
CA LEU A 141 11.88 -31.10 -13.48
C LEU A 141 12.40 -29.95 -14.34
N PRO A 142 12.40 -30.10 -15.68
CA PRO A 142 12.73 -28.99 -16.56
C PRO A 142 11.60 -27.95 -16.55
N TYR A 143 11.87 -26.74 -16.09
CA TYR A 143 10.93 -25.62 -16.14
C TYR A 143 11.53 -24.42 -16.88
N ARG A 144 10.68 -23.66 -17.58
CA ARG A 144 11.10 -22.45 -18.32
C ARG A 144 11.09 -21.18 -17.48
N ASP A 145 10.15 -21.10 -16.56
CA ASP A 145 9.94 -19.94 -15.69
C ASP A 145 9.25 -20.35 -14.38
N LEU A 146 8.96 -19.35 -13.54
CA LEU A 146 8.30 -19.56 -12.25
C LEU A 146 6.90 -20.15 -12.40
N ASN A 147 6.13 -19.78 -13.42
CA ASN A 147 4.76 -20.27 -13.58
C ASN A 147 4.76 -21.75 -13.97
N ASP A 148 5.66 -22.14 -14.87
CA ASP A 148 5.87 -23.54 -15.24
C ASP A 148 6.25 -24.39 -14.01
N LEU A 149 7.21 -23.90 -13.22
CA LEU A 149 7.62 -24.54 -11.96
C LEU A 149 6.47 -24.67 -10.96
N VAL A 150 5.65 -23.63 -10.77
CA VAL A 150 4.48 -23.67 -9.87
C VAL A 150 3.50 -24.75 -10.31
N GLN A 151 3.18 -24.83 -11.60
CA GLN A 151 2.26 -25.82 -12.14
C GLN A 151 2.78 -27.26 -11.95
N MET A 152 4.09 -27.46 -12.06
CA MET A 152 4.72 -28.74 -11.75
C MET A 152 4.63 -29.07 -10.26
N CYS A 153 4.92 -28.11 -9.38
CA CYS A 153 4.89 -28.28 -7.93
C CYS A 153 3.48 -28.53 -7.38
N ILE A 154 2.43 -28.02 -8.02
CA ILE A 154 1.02 -28.28 -7.66
C ILE A 154 0.62 -29.74 -7.93
N LYS A 155 1.24 -30.39 -8.92
CA LYS A 155 0.90 -31.75 -9.35
C LYS A 155 1.62 -32.86 -8.55
N VAL A 156 2.47 -32.48 -7.60
CA VAL A 156 3.31 -33.37 -6.78
C VAL A 156 2.53 -34.13 -5.71
#